data_AF-A0A7U3YC39-F1
#
_entry.id   AF-A0A7U3YC39-F1
#
_cell.length_a   1.000
_cell.length_b   1.000
_cell.length_c   1.000
_cell.angle_alpha   90.00
_cell.angle_beta   90.00
_cell.angle_gamma   90.00
#
_symmetry.space_group_name_H-M   'P 1'
#
loop_
_entity.id
_entity.type
_entity.pdbx_description
1 polymer ?
#
loop_
_entity_poly.entity_id
_entity_poly.type
_entity_poly.pdbx_seq_one_letter_code
_entity_poly.pdbx_strand_id
1 'polypeptide(L)'
;MRKYSFLLFFAIAFIFGGKTVDAHVVDLTNKAQVQSNYEDFYPLIARYKGTSGVTIESYSSKWRTTAQLKALEAELLANKHGPELSLLGKIMIFPDYPAGENVLGQYFAEYQIGKTLSLLPNRVIHLYGGNELTTVAQMATTLAHEYGHHFTYYYLINKEQLKPADWLRSKYAAARELFRYPSVHADGSGAYEWSLPEILAEDYVQLFGSPLAVKGHMQMNVHIPTPFELSSLQAYWKQWLGNNYAVLSPLPLRLTGYMLDPSDASYYHLRLYLYSPKAPAYINAQDGNGRYASVNVGTRSAGVSESWYRPSALSDDVSWLFQKDWNDRVLFRAVLPMAKGFNRGSETLVVNYRNIAASVSSRPLFPDVEDEETKQAVKLLYDRGIITGYADGTFRPSEKLLRRHAASMLVRAFSLTLPEGYKVKATDMKEGDIGYKEMAIAEAHGLLGQGGKLRPNEYMTRAQMAVVLARACSDIYKQPEVLRPFRDVPPSFWAYNEIQTLAFNGITVADPFRPNEMITRGQFALFLKRTLEKK
;
A
#
# COMPACT_ATOMS: atom_id res chain seq x y z
N MET A 1 0.57 -20.72 38.79
CA MET A 1 0.26 -19.86 37.62
C MET A 1 -0.83 -18.90 38.03
N ARG A 2 -0.70 -17.61 37.71
CA ARG A 2 -1.73 -16.61 38.01
C ARG A 2 -2.39 -16.17 36.71
N LYS A 3 -3.72 -16.17 36.69
CA LYS A 3 -4.55 -15.66 35.58
C LYS A 3 -4.80 -14.17 35.80
N TYR A 4 -4.81 -13.42 34.71
CA TYR A 4 -5.08 -11.99 34.72
C TYR A 4 -6.02 -11.65 33.57
N SER A 5 -6.99 -10.78 33.86
CA SER A 5 -7.89 -10.19 32.89
C SER A 5 -7.59 -8.71 32.80
N PHE A 6 -7.68 -8.14 31.61
CA PHE A 6 -7.70 -6.70 31.43
C PHE A 6 -8.76 -6.38 30.38
N LEU A 7 -9.65 -5.47 30.74
CA LEU A 7 -10.73 -4.97 29.92
C LEU A 7 -10.32 -3.61 29.41
N LEU A 8 -10.56 -3.33 28.14
CA LEU A 8 -10.69 -1.95 27.71
C LEU A 8 -12.07 -1.74 27.08
N PHE A 9 -12.66 -0.58 27.35
CA PHE A 9 -13.98 -0.14 26.89
C PHE A 9 -13.77 1.01 25.93
N PHE A 10 -14.26 0.94 24.70
CA PHE A 10 -13.83 1.93 23.71
C PHE A 10 -14.86 2.45 22.72
N ALA A 11 -15.00 3.77 22.74
CA ALA A 11 -15.92 4.54 21.94
C ALA A 11 -15.44 4.66 20.49
N ILE A 12 -16.25 4.27 19.50
CA ILE A 12 -16.13 4.81 18.14
C ILE A 12 -17.25 5.84 18.01
N ALA A 13 -16.91 7.11 18.27
CA ALA A 13 -17.85 8.20 18.07
C ALA A 13 -18.07 8.42 16.57
N PHE A 14 -19.24 8.02 16.06
CA PHE A 14 -19.80 8.60 14.84
C PHE A 14 -21.07 9.36 15.21
N ILE A 15 -21.04 10.67 14.94
CA ILE A 15 -22.24 11.45 14.69
C ILE A 15 -22.52 11.25 13.21
N PHE A 16 -23.52 10.45 12.86
CA PHE A 16 -23.99 10.35 11.48
C PHE A 16 -24.38 11.75 10.98
N GLY A 17 -23.79 12.17 9.86
CA GLY A 17 -24.30 13.31 9.10
C GLY A 17 -25.70 12.97 8.60
N GLY A 18 -26.69 13.74 9.03
CA GLY A 18 -28.06 13.67 8.51
C GLY A 18 -28.96 12.61 9.18
N LYS A 19 -29.83 13.11 10.06
CA LYS A 19 -30.87 12.42 10.86
C LYS A 19 -30.36 11.72 12.11
N THR A 20 -30.51 12.43 13.22
CA THR A 20 -30.68 11.86 14.56
C THR A 20 -31.83 10.85 14.53
N VAL A 21 -31.53 9.58 14.31
CA VAL A 21 -32.35 8.50 14.81
C VAL A 21 -31.82 8.25 16.21
N ASP A 22 -32.66 8.48 17.23
CA ASP A 22 -32.30 8.25 18.63
C ASP A 22 -31.66 6.87 18.78
N ALA A 23 -30.34 6.83 18.94
CA ALA A 23 -29.65 5.60 19.26
C ALA A 23 -30.25 5.06 20.56
N HIS A 24 -30.73 3.83 20.57
CA HIS A 24 -31.29 3.20 21.76
C HIS A 24 -30.15 2.92 22.75
N VAL A 25 -29.79 3.93 23.55
CA VAL A 25 -28.87 3.80 24.68
C VAL A 25 -29.65 3.20 25.85
N VAL A 26 -29.27 2.01 26.31
CA VAL A 26 -29.91 1.37 27.47
C VAL A 26 -29.31 1.95 28.74
N ASP A 27 -30.12 2.61 29.58
CA ASP A 27 -29.69 3.01 30.92
C ASP A 27 -29.40 1.77 31.80
N LEU A 28 -28.13 1.56 32.13
CA LEU A 28 -27.68 0.46 32.97
C LEU A 28 -27.92 0.72 34.46
N THR A 29 -28.27 1.93 34.92
CA THR A 29 -28.42 2.21 36.36
C THR A 29 -29.54 1.44 37.03
N ASN A 30 -30.63 1.12 36.30
CA ASN A 30 -31.70 0.24 36.78
C ASN A 30 -31.44 -1.27 36.53
N LYS A 31 -30.45 -1.63 35.71
CA LYS A 31 -30.04 -3.03 35.46
C LYS A 31 -28.82 -3.47 36.27
N ALA A 32 -28.06 -2.52 36.82
CA ALA A 32 -26.87 -2.71 37.64
C ALA A 32 -27.12 -3.34 39.02
N GLN A 33 -28.39 -3.57 39.41
CA GLN A 33 -28.71 -4.29 40.64
C GLN A 33 -28.53 -5.81 40.53
N VAL A 34 -28.24 -6.35 39.34
CA VAL A 34 -27.93 -7.77 39.14
C VAL A 34 -26.54 -7.88 38.53
N GLN A 35 -25.61 -8.56 39.22
CA GLN A 35 -24.30 -8.96 38.68
C GLN A 35 -24.48 -9.97 37.53
N SER A 36 -24.88 -9.50 36.35
CA SER A 36 -25.05 -10.33 35.16
C SER A 36 -24.15 -9.83 34.04
N ASN A 37 -23.55 -10.73 33.27
CA ASN A 37 -22.72 -10.39 32.12
C ASN A 37 -23.60 -9.72 31.04
N TYR A 38 -23.00 -8.97 30.11
CA TYR A 38 -23.76 -8.22 29.08
C TYR A 38 -24.68 -9.14 28.24
N GLU A 39 -24.24 -10.38 28.00
CA GLU A 39 -25.02 -11.39 27.31
C GLU A 39 -26.25 -11.91 28.07
N ASP A 40 -26.28 -11.79 29.39
CA ASP A 40 -27.41 -12.27 30.20
C ASP A 40 -28.65 -11.37 30.04
N PHE A 41 -28.48 -10.17 29.48
CA PHE A 41 -29.58 -9.25 29.22
C PHE A 41 -30.38 -9.57 27.95
N TYR A 42 -29.88 -10.46 27.08
CA TYR A 42 -30.48 -10.72 25.78
C TYR A 42 -30.65 -12.22 25.53
N PRO A 43 -31.80 -12.66 24.96
CA PRO A 43 -31.94 -14.04 24.52
C PRO A 43 -31.05 -14.30 23.30
N LEU A 44 -30.40 -15.45 23.27
CA LEU A 44 -29.66 -15.91 22.09
C LEU A 44 -30.64 -16.14 20.92
N ILE A 45 -30.42 -15.46 19.79
CA ILE A 45 -31.28 -15.55 18.60
C ILE A 45 -30.70 -16.54 17.59
N ALA A 46 -29.40 -16.46 17.34
CA ALA A 46 -28.74 -17.33 16.37
C ALA A 46 -27.33 -17.69 16.84
N ARG A 47 -26.87 -18.89 16.49
CA ARG A 47 -25.53 -19.38 16.77
C ARG A 47 -24.98 -20.13 15.57
N TYR A 48 -23.72 -19.90 15.26
CA TYR A 48 -22.99 -20.60 14.21
C TYR A 48 -21.58 -20.96 14.70
N LYS A 49 -21.20 -22.23 14.59
CA LYS A 49 -19.80 -22.65 14.80
C LYS A 49 -19.07 -22.57 13.48
N GLY A 50 -18.14 -21.64 13.39
CA GLY A 50 -17.35 -21.35 12.21
C GLY A 50 -16.33 -22.44 11.89
N THR A 51 -15.92 -22.48 10.62
CA THR A 51 -14.84 -23.37 10.14
C THR A 51 -13.47 -23.04 10.73
N SER A 52 -13.26 -21.81 11.16
CA SER A 52 -12.09 -21.34 11.90
C SER A 52 -12.01 -21.89 13.32
N GLY A 53 -13.11 -22.44 13.84
CA GLY A 53 -13.27 -22.75 15.25
C GLY A 53 -13.85 -21.61 16.08
N VAL A 54 -14.05 -20.41 15.52
CA VAL A 54 -14.74 -19.30 16.21
C VAL A 54 -16.24 -19.55 16.22
N THR A 55 -16.89 -19.42 17.38
CA THR A 55 -18.36 -19.44 17.48
C THR A 55 -18.90 -18.02 17.34
N ILE A 56 -19.83 -17.79 16.42
CA ILE A 56 -20.54 -16.52 16.30
C ILE A 56 -21.93 -16.67 16.92
N GLU A 57 -22.22 -15.81 17.89
CA GLU A 57 -23.51 -15.73 18.57
C GLU A 57 -24.14 -14.37 18.27
N SER A 58 -25.44 -14.37 18.03
CA SER A 58 -26.20 -13.14 17.79
C SER A 58 -27.38 -13.05 18.73
N TYR A 59 -27.47 -11.87 19.31
CA TYR A 59 -28.54 -11.37 20.16
C TYR A 59 -29.30 -10.24 19.47
N SER A 60 -28.91 -9.88 18.24
CA SER A 60 -29.56 -8.86 17.42
C SER A 60 -30.70 -9.45 16.58
N SER A 61 -31.84 -8.75 16.58
CA SER A 61 -33.01 -9.08 15.76
C SER A 61 -32.75 -9.03 14.25
N LYS A 62 -31.71 -8.30 13.84
CA LYS A 62 -31.31 -8.13 12.44
C LYS A 62 -30.28 -9.16 11.99
N TRP A 63 -29.62 -9.85 12.91
CA TRP A 63 -28.60 -10.89 12.64
C TRP A 63 -29.10 -12.27 13.06
N ARG A 64 -30.17 -12.74 12.41
CA ARG A 64 -30.94 -13.92 12.86
C ARG A 64 -30.67 -15.21 12.09
N THR A 65 -29.88 -15.16 11.02
CA THR A 65 -29.69 -16.32 10.13
C THR A 65 -28.27 -16.84 10.16
N THR A 66 -28.10 -18.16 10.05
CA THR A 66 -26.79 -18.81 9.89
C THR A 66 -26.02 -18.28 8.68
N ALA A 67 -26.71 -17.88 7.61
CA ALA A 67 -26.07 -17.28 6.43
C ALA A 67 -25.39 -15.94 6.76
N GLN A 68 -26.03 -15.07 7.56
CA GLN A 68 -25.42 -13.83 8.02
C GLN A 68 -24.22 -14.07 8.92
N LEU A 69 -24.33 -15.01 9.87
CA LEU A 69 -23.22 -15.33 10.77
C LEU A 69 -22.04 -15.95 10.01
N LYS A 70 -22.31 -16.83 9.03
CA LYS A 70 -21.27 -17.37 8.13
C LYS A 70 -20.61 -16.29 7.28
N ALA A 71 -21.37 -15.30 6.83
CA ALA A 71 -20.82 -14.16 6.10
C ALA A 71 -19.92 -13.28 6.99
N LEU A 72 -20.26 -13.11 8.27
CA LEU A 72 -19.41 -12.41 9.23
C LEU A 72 -18.12 -13.20 9.53
N GLU A 73 -18.18 -14.54 9.62
CA GLU A 73 -16.96 -15.35 9.70
C GLU A 73 -16.10 -15.20 8.44
N ALA A 74 -16.71 -15.21 7.26
CA ALA A 74 -15.98 -15.02 6.01
C ALA A 74 -15.26 -13.66 5.98
N GLU A 75 -15.86 -12.62 6.56
CA GLU A 75 -15.23 -11.31 6.72
C GLU A 75 -14.08 -11.34 7.73
N LEU A 76 -14.24 -11.99 8.89
CA LEU A 76 -13.14 -12.23 9.83
C LEU A 76 -11.94 -12.87 9.11
N LEU A 77 -12.19 -13.92 8.33
CA LEU A 77 -11.17 -14.67 7.59
C LEU A 77 -10.63 -13.93 6.36
N ALA A 78 -11.28 -12.86 5.92
CA ALA A 78 -10.77 -11.98 4.86
C ALA A 78 -9.70 -11.01 5.39
N ASN A 79 -9.68 -10.76 6.72
CA ASN A 79 -8.56 -10.09 7.37
C ASN A 79 -7.34 -11.03 7.42
N LYS A 80 -6.12 -10.49 7.49
CA LYS A 80 -4.93 -11.35 7.62
C LYS A 80 -4.80 -11.86 9.04
N HIS A 81 -4.78 -13.19 9.15
CA HIS A 81 -4.67 -13.88 10.42
C HIS A 81 -3.56 -14.95 10.36
N GLY A 82 -3.21 -15.47 11.52
CA GLY A 82 -2.19 -16.48 11.75
C GLY A 82 -2.57 -17.42 12.90
N PRO A 83 -1.59 -17.98 13.63
CA PRO A 83 -1.83 -18.93 14.72
C PRO A 83 -2.71 -18.38 15.85
N GLU A 84 -2.74 -17.06 16.03
CA GLU A 84 -3.52 -16.40 17.07
C GLU A 84 -5.02 -16.68 16.92
N LEU A 85 -5.55 -16.81 15.69
CA LEU A 85 -6.96 -17.08 15.43
C LEU A 85 -7.50 -18.27 16.22
N SER A 86 -6.67 -19.28 16.47
CA SER A 86 -7.03 -20.48 17.26
C SER A 86 -7.36 -20.18 18.73
N LEU A 87 -6.97 -19.01 19.24
CA LEU A 87 -7.24 -18.55 20.60
C LEU A 87 -8.53 -17.71 20.68
N LEU A 88 -9.09 -17.27 19.55
CA LEU A 88 -10.38 -16.60 19.49
C LEU A 88 -11.50 -17.64 19.58
N GLY A 89 -12.28 -17.59 20.67
CA GLY A 89 -13.37 -18.53 20.91
C GLY A 89 -14.70 -18.05 20.37
N LYS A 90 -15.04 -16.78 20.59
CA LYS A 90 -16.36 -16.24 20.29
C LYS A 90 -16.34 -14.83 19.70
N ILE A 91 -17.32 -14.56 18.84
CA ILE A 91 -17.77 -13.22 18.44
C ILE A 91 -19.26 -13.12 18.78
N MET A 92 -19.66 -12.07 19.50
CA MET A 92 -21.02 -11.90 20.01
C MET A 92 -21.60 -10.59 19.48
N ILE A 93 -22.72 -10.65 18.76
CA ILE A 93 -23.39 -9.50 18.15
C ILE A 93 -24.56 -9.08 19.03
N PHE A 94 -24.49 -7.87 19.58
CA PHE A 94 -25.53 -7.29 20.43
C PHE A 94 -26.41 -6.31 19.65
N PRO A 95 -27.70 -6.17 20.03
CA PRO A 95 -28.62 -5.29 19.33
C PRO A 95 -28.27 -3.80 19.49
N ASP A 96 -27.75 -3.41 20.64
CA ASP A 96 -27.59 -2.02 21.10
C ASP A 96 -26.16 -1.74 21.55
N TYR A 97 -25.96 -0.55 22.16
CA TYR A 97 -24.68 -0.07 22.65
C TYR A 97 -24.67 0.00 24.18
N PRO A 98 -23.54 -0.30 24.83
CA PRO A 98 -23.40 -0.13 26.28
C PRO A 98 -23.57 1.35 26.67
N ALA A 99 -24.28 1.60 27.77
CA ALA A 99 -24.67 2.93 28.22
C ALA A 99 -23.46 3.84 28.47
N GLY A 100 -23.48 5.07 27.92
CA GLY A 100 -22.50 6.11 28.25
C GLY A 100 -21.11 5.91 27.65
N GLU A 101 -20.90 4.90 26.81
CA GLU A 101 -19.56 4.54 26.37
C GLU A 101 -19.33 4.67 24.84
N ASN A 102 -20.35 4.99 24.03
CA ASN A 102 -20.22 5.17 22.56
C ASN A 102 -19.44 4.04 21.83
N VAL A 103 -19.49 2.81 22.34
CA VAL A 103 -18.64 1.68 21.92
C VAL A 103 -19.28 0.87 20.81
N LEU A 104 -18.56 0.60 19.72
CA LEU A 104 -19.02 -0.30 18.65
C LEU A 104 -18.53 -1.73 18.81
N GLY A 105 -17.45 -1.96 19.55
CA GLY A 105 -16.88 -3.29 19.75
C GLY A 105 -16.01 -3.37 21.00
N GLN A 106 -15.77 -4.59 21.46
CA GLN A 106 -14.89 -4.80 22.61
C GLN A 106 -14.21 -6.16 22.56
N TYR A 107 -12.89 -6.16 22.73
CA TYR A 107 -12.09 -7.36 22.86
C TYR A 107 -11.76 -7.71 24.32
N PHE A 108 -12.00 -8.96 24.69
CA PHE A 108 -11.81 -9.49 26.05
C PHE A 108 -10.53 -10.30 26.16
N ALA A 109 -9.45 -9.62 26.55
CA ALA A 109 -8.15 -10.23 26.74
C ALA A 109 -8.02 -10.91 28.11
N GLU A 110 -7.51 -12.14 28.11
CA GLU A 110 -6.96 -12.77 29.31
C GLU A 110 -5.65 -13.46 28.97
N TYR A 111 -4.73 -13.41 29.92
CA TYR A 111 -3.44 -14.05 29.81
C TYR A 111 -3.04 -14.70 31.12
N GLN A 112 -2.06 -15.59 31.04
CA GLN A 112 -1.49 -16.24 32.21
C GLN A 112 0.01 -15.97 32.31
N ILE A 113 0.46 -15.90 33.55
CA ILE A 113 1.88 -15.84 33.89
C ILE A 113 2.31 -17.22 34.40
N GLY A 114 3.05 -17.93 33.55
CA GLY A 114 3.70 -19.21 33.86
C GLY A 114 5.23 -19.10 33.71
N LYS A 115 5.89 -20.15 33.19
CA LYS A 115 7.29 -20.07 32.75
C LYS A 115 7.47 -19.04 31.62
N THR A 116 6.42 -18.89 30.81
CA THR A 116 6.29 -17.88 29.75
C THR A 116 4.93 -17.21 29.90
N LEU A 117 4.81 -15.99 29.36
CA LEU A 117 3.53 -15.33 29.16
C LEU A 117 2.80 -15.96 27.97
N SER A 118 1.49 -16.13 28.13
CA SER A 118 0.64 -16.60 27.04
C SER A 118 -0.77 -16.04 27.15
N LEU A 119 -1.29 -15.53 26.04
CA LEU A 119 -2.71 -15.26 25.84
C LEU A 119 -3.49 -16.57 26.01
N LEU A 120 -4.57 -16.53 26.78
CA LEU A 120 -5.41 -17.70 27.04
C LEU A 120 -6.31 -18.00 25.83
N PRO A 121 -6.68 -19.27 25.60
CA PRO A 121 -7.68 -19.60 24.58
C PRO A 121 -9.06 -19.06 24.96
N ASN A 122 -10.01 -19.20 24.04
CA ASN A 122 -11.40 -18.79 24.17
C ASN A 122 -11.58 -17.29 24.44
N ARG A 123 -10.77 -16.45 23.80
CA ARG A 123 -10.94 -14.99 23.82
C ARG A 123 -12.26 -14.61 23.13
N VAL A 124 -12.79 -13.46 23.48
CA VAL A 124 -14.13 -13.03 23.06
C VAL A 124 -14.05 -11.63 22.43
N ILE A 125 -14.83 -11.42 21.37
CA ILE A 125 -15.11 -10.11 20.79
C ILE A 125 -16.61 -9.86 20.94
N HIS A 126 -16.98 -8.69 21.42
CA HIS A 126 -18.33 -8.14 21.31
C HIS A 126 -18.40 -7.16 20.15
N LEU A 127 -19.50 -7.20 19.41
CA LEU A 127 -19.90 -6.22 18.41
C LEU A 127 -21.24 -5.64 18.81
N TYR A 128 -21.32 -4.33 18.97
CA TYR A 128 -22.50 -3.61 19.43
C TYR A 128 -23.26 -2.96 18.26
N GLY A 129 -24.49 -2.51 18.51
CA GLY A 129 -25.30 -1.80 17.51
C GLY A 129 -25.83 -2.67 16.37
N GLY A 130 -25.92 -3.99 16.56
CA GLY A 130 -26.31 -4.93 15.52
C GLY A 130 -27.74 -4.75 15.00
N ASN A 131 -28.61 -3.96 15.65
CA ASN A 131 -29.90 -3.58 15.07
C ASN A 131 -29.79 -2.42 14.06
N GLU A 132 -28.71 -1.64 14.11
CA GLU A 132 -28.42 -0.50 13.22
C GLU A 132 -27.40 -0.89 12.14
N LEU A 133 -26.33 -1.57 12.54
CA LEU A 133 -25.30 -2.13 11.66
C LEU A 133 -25.76 -3.52 11.17
N THR A 134 -26.61 -3.53 10.16
CA THR A 134 -27.33 -4.75 9.74
C THR A 134 -26.62 -5.56 8.64
N THR A 135 -25.47 -5.08 8.17
CA THR A 135 -24.69 -5.73 7.11
C THR A 135 -23.25 -6.00 7.54
N VAL A 136 -22.62 -7.01 6.94
CA VAL A 136 -21.20 -7.33 7.16
C VAL A 136 -20.30 -6.15 6.84
N ALA A 137 -20.58 -5.41 5.76
CA ALA A 137 -19.80 -4.25 5.37
C ALA A 137 -19.82 -3.14 6.44
N GLN A 138 -20.95 -2.94 7.13
CA GLN A 138 -21.07 -1.96 8.21
C GLN A 138 -20.32 -2.38 9.49
N MET A 139 -20.15 -3.69 9.72
CA MET A 139 -19.40 -4.22 10.88
C MET A 139 -17.92 -4.48 10.59
N ALA A 140 -17.50 -4.47 9.32
CA ALA A 140 -16.19 -4.97 8.90
C ALA A 140 -15.02 -4.24 9.58
N THR A 141 -15.06 -2.90 9.64
CA THR A 141 -13.99 -2.11 10.28
C THR A 141 -13.92 -2.38 11.77
N THR A 142 -15.04 -2.36 12.49
CA THR A 142 -15.10 -2.67 13.92
C THR A 142 -14.61 -4.09 14.20
N LEU A 143 -15.08 -5.09 13.44
CA LEU A 143 -14.61 -6.46 13.59
C LEU A 143 -13.11 -6.58 13.37
N ALA A 144 -12.57 -5.92 12.35
CA ALA A 144 -11.13 -5.90 12.09
C ALA A 144 -10.35 -5.20 13.22
N HIS A 145 -10.90 -4.12 13.79
CA HIS A 145 -10.30 -3.39 14.93
C HIS A 145 -10.21 -4.28 16.17
N GLU A 146 -11.33 -4.89 16.58
CA GLU A 146 -11.37 -5.78 17.74
C GLU A 146 -10.50 -7.01 17.55
N TYR A 147 -10.48 -7.56 16.34
CA TYR A 147 -9.55 -8.63 15.99
C TYR A 147 -8.10 -8.12 15.97
N GLY A 148 -7.87 -6.85 15.66
CA GLY A 148 -6.57 -6.19 15.73
C GLY A 148 -6.00 -6.18 17.14
N HIS A 149 -6.81 -5.95 18.18
CA HIS A 149 -6.38 -6.17 19.57
C HIS A 149 -5.98 -7.62 19.80
N HIS A 150 -6.82 -8.57 19.40
CA HIS A 150 -6.52 -10.01 19.55
C HIS A 150 -5.19 -10.38 18.91
N PHE A 151 -4.98 -9.93 17.67
CA PHE A 151 -3.79 -10.15 16.90
C PHE A 151 -2.56 -9.56 17.57
N THR A 152 -2.60 -8.27 17.84
CA THR A 152 -1.43 -7.55 18.37
C THR A 152 -1.06 -7.99 19.78
N TYR A 153 -2.06 -8.30 20.63
CA TYR A 153 -1.82 -8.79 21.98
C TYR A 153 -1.15 -10.16 21.96
N TYR A 154 -1.52 -11.04 21.03
CA TYR A 154 -0.80 -12.29 20.83
C TYR A 154 0.68 -12.05 20.53
N TYR A 155 1.02 -11.08 19.68
CA TYR A 155 2.43 -10.77 19.41
C TYR A 155 3.15 -10.20 20.64
N LEU A 156 2.58 -9.21 21.33
CA LEU A 156 3.24 -8.63 22.50
C LEU A 156 3.38 -9.63 23.67
N ILE A 157 2.33 -10.40 23.95
CA ILE A 157 2.31 -11.34 25.06
C ILE A 157 3.04 -12.63 24.72
N ASN A 158 2.70 -13.30 23.60
CA ASN A 158 3.25 -14.61 23.29
C ASN A 158 4.60 -14.53 22.55
N LYS A 159 4.87 -13.50 21.75
CA LYS A 159 6.11 -13.40 20.97
C LYS A 159 7.16 -12.50 21.63
N GLU A 160 6.79 -11.31 22.06
CA GLU A 160 7.70 -10.41 22.78
C GLU A 160 7.82 -10.72 24.28
N GLN A 161 6.91 -11.52 24.83
CA GLN A 161 6.92 -11.90 26.26
C GLN A 161 6.83 -10.69 27.19
N LEU A 162 6.01 -9.70 26.81
CA LEU A 162 5.78 -8.47 27.58
C LEU A 162 4.39 -8.43 28.22
N LYS A 163 4.35 -7.97 29.47
CA LYS A 163 3.10 -7.65 30.18
C LYS A 163 2.57 -6.29 29.69
N PRO A 164 1.26 -6.01 29.82
CA PRO A 164 0.68 -4.72 29.42
C PRO A 164 1.43 -3.49 29.93
N ALA A 165 1.86 -3.49 31.20
CA ALA A 165 2.61 -2.39 31.80
C ALA A 165 3.97 -2.11 31.14
N ASP A 166 4.52 -3.06 30.39
CA ASP A 166 5.82 -2.94 29.71
C ASP A 166 5.69 -2.73 28.19
N TRP A 167 4.47 -2.61 27.65
CA TRP A 167 4.27 -2.55 26.19
C TRP A 167 4.88 -1.33 25.51
N LEU A 168 5.06 -0.20 26.21
CA LEU A 168 5.79 0.96 25.67
C LEU A 168 7.29 0.67 25.44
N ARG A 169 7.83 -0.40 26.03
CA ARG A 169 9.21 -0.87 25.82
C ARG A 169 9.32 -1.94 24.73
N SER A 170 8.21 -2.27 24.06
CA SER A 170 8.18 -3.28 23.00
C SER A 170 8.99 -2.87 21.79
N LYS A 171 9.43 -3.86 21.01
CA LYS A 171 10.02 -3.64 19.69
C LYS A 171 9.01 -2.99 18.75
N TYR A 172 7.73 -3.32 18.89
CA TYR A 172 6.66 -2.60 18.21
C TYR A 172 6.69 -1.10 18.52
N ALA A 173 6.66 -0.71 19.80
CA ALA A 173 6.59 0.70 20.20
C ALA A 173 7.82 1.49 19.71
N ALA A 174 9.00 0.86 19.73
CA ALA A 174 10.20 1.41 19.12
C ALA A 174 10.08 1.56 17.59
N ALA A 175 9.61 0.52 16.89
CA ALA A 175 9.41 0.54 15.44
C ALA A 175 8.34 1.56 15.00
N ARG A 176 7.34 1.80 15.84
CA ARG A 176 6.28 2.79 15.67
C ARG A 176 6.70 4.21 16.07
N GLU A 177 7.93 4.37 16.57
CA GLU A 177 8.52 5.62 17.06
C GLU A 177 7.72 6.32 18.16
N LEU A 178 7.00 5.56 18.99
CA LEU A 178 6.07 6.11 19.99
C LEU A 178 6.77 6.90 21.10
N PHE A 179 8.07 6.68 21.31
CA PHE A 179 8.89 7.47 22.23
C PHE A 179 8.94 8.98 21.88
N ARG A 180 8.58 9.36 20.65
CA ARG A 180 8.49 10.77 20.24
C ARG A 180 7.22 11.46 20.73
N TYR A 181 6.27 10.71 21.29
CA TYR A 181 4.93 11.18 21.63
C TYR A 181 4.64 10.95 23.11
N PRO A 182 4.94 11.93 23.99
CA PRO A 182 4.79 11.77 25.44
C PRO A 182 3.36 11.49 25.91
N SER A 183 2.36 11.82 25.10
CA SER A 183 0.94 11.54 25.39
C SER A 183 0.60 10.06 25.27
N VAL A 184 1.42 9.25 24.60
CA VAL A 184 1.14 7.82 24.39
C VAL A 184 1.23 7.07 25.72
N HIS A 185 0.21 6.28 26.00
CA HIS A 185 0.08 5.52 27.24
C HIS A 185 -0.43 4.09 26.97
N ALA A 186 -0.24 3.18 27.92
CA ALA A 186 -0.66 1.77 27.79
C ALA A 186 -1.57 1.29 28.94
N ASP A 187 -1.82 2.15 29.91
CA ASP A 187 -2.52 1.89 31.18
C ASP A 187 -3.93 2.50 31.22
N GLY A 188 -4.37 3.14 30.13
CA GLY A 188 -5.64 3.84 30.05
C GLY A 188 -5.69 5.22 30.72
N SER A 189 -4.57 5.81 31.15
CA SER A 189 -4.57 7.09 31.90
C SER A 189 -4.80 8.35 31.05
N GLY A 190 -4.78 8.26 29.72
CA GLY A 190 -4.82 9.39 28.79
C GLY A 190 -5.98 9.36 27.81
N ALA A 191 -5.93 10.27 26.82
CA ALA A 191 -6.96 10.33 25.79
C ALA A 191 -6.86 9.13 24.85
N TYR A 192 -8.03 8.66 24.41
CA TYR A 192 -8.20 7.39 23.72
C TYR A 192 -7.29 7.21 22.50
N GLU A 193 -7.18 8.24 21.66
CA GLU A 193 -6.37 8.22 20.45
C GLU A 193 -4.85 8.09 20.71
N TRP A 194 -4.42 8.28 21.96
CA TRP A 194 -3.03 8.09 22.40
C TRP A 194 -2.80 6.74 23.10
N SER A 195 -3.83 5.92 23.24
CA SER A 195 -3.71 4.57 23.80
C SER A 195 -2.92 3.65 22.86
N LEU A 196 -1.83 3.06 23.35
CA LEU A 196 -1.01 2.10 22.62
C LEU A 196 -1.83 0.90 22.09
N PRO A 197 -2.71 0.25 22.90
CA PRO A 197 -3.67 -0.74 22.40
C PRO A 197 -4.45 -0.34 21.16
N GLU A 198 -4.85 0.92 21.07
CA GLU A 198 -5.66 1.44 19.96
C GLU A 198 -4.83 1.73 18.74
N ILE A 199 -3.68 2.35 18.94
CA ILE A 199 -2.70 2.55 17.86
C ILE A 199 -2.36 1.19 17.23
N LEU A 200 -2.22 0.14 18.04
CA LEU A 200 -2.00 -1.23 17.58
C LEU A 200 -3.16 -1.79 16.74
N ALA A 201 -4.41 -1.66 17.21
CA ALA A 201 -5.57 -2.14 16.48
C ALA A 201 -5.81 -1.35 15.19
N GLU A 202 -5.69 -0.03 15.21
CA GLU A 202 -5.77 0.85 14.04
C GLU A 202 -4.68 0.53 13.01
N ASP A 203 -3.46 0.27 13.49
CA ASP A 203 -2.37 -0.19 12.63
C ASP A 203 -2.70 -1.55 12.00
N TYR A 204 -3.36 -2.45 12.75
CA TYR A 204 -3.81 -3.73 12.22
C TYR A 204 -4.87 -3.55 11.13
N VAL A 205 -5.91 -2.73 11.34
CA VAL A 205 -6.92 -2.48 10.30
C VAL A 205 -6.23 -1.97 9.04
N GLN A 206 -5.37 -0.97 9.15
CA GLN A 206 -4.68 -0.38 8.01
C GLN A 206 -3.78 -1.37 7.27
N LEU A 207 -2.95 -2.15 7.98
CA LEU A 207 -1.97 -3.05 7.37
C LEU A 207 -2.56 -4.40 6.94
N PHE A 208 -3.57 -4.87 7.65
CA PHE A 208 -4.00 -6.27 7.62
C PHE A 208 -5.50 -6.47 7.42
N GLY A 209 -6.27 -5.40 7.54
CA GLY A 209 -7.71 -5.41 7.35
C GLY A 209 -8.13 -5.92 5.98
N SER A 210 -9.31 -6.52 5.92
CA SER A 210 -9.97 -6.95 4.69
C SER A 210 -10.24 -5.73 3.78
N PRO A 211 -10.56 -5.97 2.49
CA PRO A 211 -11.04 -4.90 1.60
C PRO A 211 -12.26 -4.14 2.14
N LEU A 212 -13.16 -4.77 2.89
CA LEU A 212 -14.31 -4.09 3.49
C LEU A 212 -13.88 -3.25 4.70
N ALA A 213 -13.03 -3.80 5.56
CA ALA A 213 -12.59 -3.13 6.77
C ALA A 213 -11.78 -1.85 6.48
N VAL A 214 -10.95 -1.86 5.43
CA VAL A 214 -10.13 -0.69 5.07
C VAL A 214 -10.84 0.31 4.16
N LYS A 215 -11.99 -0.06 3.60
CA LYS A 215 -12.76 0.80 2.70
C LYS A 215 -13.44 1.90 3.52
N GLY A 216 -12.89 3.10 3.45
CA GLY A 216 -13.33 4.23 4.24
C GLY A 216 -12.66 4.37 5.60
N HIS A 217 -11.66 3.54 5.92
CA HIS A 217 -10.92 3.64 7.18
C HIS A 217 -9.60 4.41 7.02
N MET A 218 -9.33 5.29 7.96
CA MET A 218 -8.06 5.95 8.20
C MET A 218 -7.80 5.92 9.71
N GLN A 219 -6.52 6.04 10.06
CA GLN A 219 -6.10 6.14 11.44
C GLN A 219 -6.82 7.27 12.17
N MET A 220 -7.36 6.96 13.34
CA MET A 220 -8.00 7.92 14.24
C MET A 220 -7.05 9.04 14.69
N ASN A 221 -5.88 8.70 15.21
CA ASN A 221 -4.90 9.70 15.65
C ASN A 221 -4.20 10.34 14.46
N VAL A 222 -4.64 11.55 14.12
CA VAL A 222 -4.10 12.34 13.00
C VAL A 222 -2.72 12.94 13.26
N HIS A 223 -2.21 12.85 14.50
CA HIS A 223 -0.96 13.49 14.93
C HIS A 223 0.26 12.56 14.87
N ILE A 224 0.06 11.26 14.65
CA ILE A 224 1.15 10.31 14.48
C ILE A 224 1.23 9.84 13.03
N PRO A 225 2.44 9.59 12.48
CA PRO A 225 2.61 8.98 11.17
C PRO A 225 1.88 7.67 11.11
N THR A 226 1.54 7.20 9.92
CA THR A 226 0.76 5.98 9.76
C THR A 226 1.65 4.80 9.41
N PRO A 227 1.14 3.56 9.46
CA PRO A 227 1.94 2.40 9.10
C PRO A 227 2.58 2.44 7.71
N PHE A 228 1.97 3.19 6.78
CA PHE A 228 2.48 3.33 5.43
C PHE A 228 3.66 4.31 5.33
N GLU A 229 3.80 5.21 6.31
CA GLU A 229 4.86 6.22 6.39
C GLU A 229 6.06 5.75 7.22
N LEU A 230 5.92 4.65 7.95
CA LEU A 230 6.96 4.11 8.84
C LEU A 230 7.50 2.78 8.33
N SER A 231 8.62 2.84 7.59
CA SER A 231 9.30 1.64 7.08
C SER A 231 9.79 0.71 8.20
N SER A 232 10.15 1.26 9.36
CA SER A 232 10.50 0.53 10.58
C SER A 232 9.36 -0.37 11.07
N LEU A 233 8.12 0.12 11.02
CA LEU A 233 6.95 -0.66 11.43
C LEU A 233 6.67 -1.81 10.44
N GLN A 234 6.77 -1.54 9.14
CA GLN A 234 6.62 -2.58 8.12
C GLN A 234 7.73 -3.64 8.25
N ALA A 235 8.96 -3.24 8.59
CA ALA A 235 10.06 -4.14 8.86
C ALA A 235 9.81 -5.00 10.12
N TYR A 236 9.29 -4.41 11.20
CA TYR A 236 8.88 -5.12 12.41
C TYR A 236 7.89 -6.23 12.09
N TRP A 237 6.81 -5.90 11.37
CA TRP A 237 5.82 -6.92 11.02
C TRP A 237 6.34 -7.95 10.03
N LYS A 238 7.21 -7.56 9.09
CA LYS A 238 7.85 -8.49 8.16
C LYS A 238 8.72 -9.52 8.89
N GLN A 239 9.41 -9.10 9.94
CA GLN A 239 10.21 -10.01 10.78
C GLN A 239 9.34 -11.09 11.42
N TRP A 240 8.15 -10.73 11.89
CA TRP A 240 7.24 -11.67 12.55
C TRP A 240 6.45 -12.55 11.59
N LEU A 241 6.05 -12.02 10.43
CA LEU A 241 5.13 -12.67 9.51
C LEU A 241 5.84 -13.35 8.32
N GLY A 242 7.12 -13.05 8.09
CA GLY A 242 7.96 -13.69 7.09
C GLY A 242 7.83 -13.13 5.67
N ASN A 243 8.39 -13.86 4.71
CA ASN A 243 8.66 -13.36 3.35
C ASN A 243 7.42 -13.09 2.49
N ASN A 244 6.24 -13.57 2.90
CA ASN A 244 4.99 -13.25 2.21
C ASN A 244 4.55 -11.79 2.43
N TYR A 245 5.22 -11.06 3.34
CA TYR A 245 4.93 -9.68 3.68
C TYR A 245 6.06 -8.76 3.22
N ALA A 246 5.90 -8.20 2.02
CA ALA A 246 6.85 -7.27 1.43
C ALA A 246 6.58 -5.84 1.90
N VAL A 247 7.65 -5.13 2.24
CA VAL A 247 7.67 -3.66 2.38
C VAL A 247 7.57 -3.09 0.97
N LEU A 248 6.57 -2.24 0.72
CA LEU A 248 6.31 -1.66 -0.59
C LEU A 248 6.36 -0.13 -0.48
N SER A 249 6.84 0.54 -1.52
CA SER A 249 6.83 2.00 -1.57
C SER A 249 5.39 2.52 -1.46
N PRO A 250 5.14 3.66 -0.82
CA PRO A 250 3.79 4.22 -0.73
C PRO A 250 3.15 4.45 -2.12
N LEU A 251 1.82 4.41 -2.19
CA LEU A 251 1.09 4.84 -3.38
C LEU A 251 1.25 6.37 -3.57
N PRO A 252 1.55 6.87 -4.77
CA PRO A 252 1.63 8.30 -4.99
C PRO A 252 0.22 8.89 -5.16
N LEU A 253 -0.31 9.50 -4.09
CA LEU A 253 -1.53 10.31 -4.10
C LEU A 253 -1.14 11.79 -4.08
N ARG A 254 -1.66 12.60 -5.00
CA ARG A 254 -1.32 14.03 -5.12
C ARG A 254 -2.54 14.89 -5.42
N LEU A 255 -2.58 16.09 -4.85
CA LEU A 255 -3.42 17.18 -5.36
C LEU A 255 -2.70 17.81 -6.56
N THR A 256 -3.29 17.75 -7.75
CA THR A 256 -2.69 18.31 -8.98
C THR A 256 -3.42 19.54 -9.51
N GLY A 257 -4.51 19.95 -8.84
CA GLY A 257 -5.27 21.14 -9.18
C GLY A 257 -6.44 21.34 -8.24
N TYR A 258 -6.93 22.55 -8.18
CA TYR A 258 -8.14 22.91 -7.43
C TYR A 258 -8.84 24.07 -8.14
N MET A 259 -10.12 24.27 -7.83
CA MET A 259 -10.88 25.47 -8.19
C MET A 259 -11.98 25.69 -7.15
N LEU A 260 -12.40 26.94 -6.97
CA LEU A 260 -13.61 27.22 -6.20
C LEU A 260 -14.82 26.71 -6.97
N ASP A 261 -15.82 26.20 -6.25
CA ASP A 261 -17.10 25.89 -6.87
C ASP A 261 -17.74 27.20 -7.38
N PRO A 262 -18.15 27.27 -8.66
CA PRO A 262 -18.68 28.49 -9.25
C PRO A 262 -20.07 28.86 -8.73
N SER A 263 -20.82 27.90 -8.17
CA SER A 263 -22.15 28.09 -7.60
C SER A 263 -22.11 28.39 -6.11
N ASP A 264 -21.10 27.89 -5.38
CA ASP A 264 -20.89 28.18 -3.96
C ASP A 264 -19.39 28.27 -3.62
N ALA A 265 -18.87 29.49 -3.51
CA ALA A 265 -17.47 29.74 -3.22
C ALA A 265 -17.00 29.21 -1.85
N SER A 266 -17.89 28.68 -1.00
CA SER A 266 -17.56 27.98 0.25
C SER A 266 -16.93 26.61 0.00
N TYR A 267 -16.97 26.09 -1.22
CA TYR A 267 -16.49 24.76 -1.58
C TYR A 267 -15.31 24.79 -2.56
N TYR A 268 -14.42 23.81 -2.42
CA TYR A 268 -13.39 23.51 -3.41
C TYR A 268 -13.76 22.29 -4.25
N HIS A 269 -13.49 22.36 -5.56
CA HIS A 269 -13.29 21.18 -6.39
C HIS A 269 -11.81 20.81 -6.34
N LEU A 270 -11.50 19.53 -6.14
CA LEU A 270 -10.12 19.05 -6.07
C LEU A 270 -9.82 18.10 -7.22
N ARG A 271 -8.66 18.24 -7.86
CA ARG A 271 -8.16 17.27 -8.83
C ARG A 271 -7.12 16.40 -8.16
N LEU A 272 -7.46 15.13 -7.94
CA LEU A 272 -6.56 14.16 -7.32
C LEU A 272 -5.96 13.24 -8.37
N TYR A 273 -4.65 13.04 -8.29
CA TYR A 273 -3.88 12.06 -9.03
C TYR A 273 -3.55 10.86 -8.14
N LEU A 274 -3.68 9.66 -8.68
CA LEU A 274 -3.29 8.42 -8.03
C LEU A 274 -2.74 7.43 -9.05
N TYR A 275 -1.60 6.81 -8.74
CA TYR A 275 -1.17 5.57 -9.39
C TYR A 275 -1.37 4.37 -8.46
N SER A 276 -2.13 3.38 -8.93
CA SER A 276 -2.24 2.07 -8.28
C SER A 276 -1.72 1.00 -9.22
N PRO A 277 -0.74 0.16 -8.84
CA PRO A 277 0.00 -0.65 -9.81
C PRO A 277 -0.81 -1.81 -10.42
N LYS A 278 -1.58 -2.56 -9.61
CA LYS A 278 -2.13 -3.87 -10.04
C LYS A 278 -3.58 -4.14 -9.63
N ALA A 279 -4.16 -3.34 -8.76
CA ALA A 279 -5.54 -3.54 -8.31
C ALA A 279 -6.21 -2.20 -7.96
N PRO A 280 -7.54 -2.17 -7.81
CA PRO A 280 -8.25 -0.97 -7.41
C PRO A 280 -7.81 -0.49 -6.02
N ALA A 281 -7.68 0.83 -5.85
CA ALA A 281 -7.37 1.46 -4.57
C ALA A 281 -8.53 2.34 -4.10
N TYR A 282 -8.74 2.39 -2.79
CA TYR A 282 -9.72 3.25 -2.13
C TYR A 282 -9.08 4.58 -1.78
N ILE A 283 -9.76 5.69 -2.05
CA ILE A 283 -9.35 7.01 -1.57
C ILE A 283 -10.25 7.35 -0.40
N ASN A 284 -9.67 7.37 0.79
CA ASN A 284 -10.33 7.71 2.03
C ASN A 284 -9.98 9.16 2.40
N ALA A 285 -10.87 9.83 3.12
CA ALA A 285 -10.63 11.16 3.65
C ALA A 285 -11.21 11.35 5.05
N GLN A 286 -10.62 12.28 5.80
CA GLN A 286 -11.08 12.71 7.12
C GLN A 286 -10.71 14.16 7.37
N ASP A 287 -11.38 14.82 8.31
CA ASP A 287 -10.99 16.17 8.71
C ASP A 287 -9.62 16.16 9.38
N GLY A 288 -8.85 17.23 9.20
CA GLY A 288 -7.49 17.28 9.71
C GLY A 288 -7.35 17.46 11.22
N ASN A 289 -8.44 17.40 11.98
CA ASN A 289 -8.44 17.37 13.44
C ASN A 289 -8.98 16.05 14.02
N GLY A 290 -9.37 15.08 13.17
CA GLY A 290 -9.89 13.78 13.62
C GLY A 290 -11.18 13.89 14.42
N ARG A 291 -12.02 14.90 14.14
CA ARG A 291 -13.30 15.13 14.83
C ARG A 291 -14.38 14.16 14.37
N TYR A 292 -14.29 13.74 13.12
CA TYR A 292 -15.23 12.82 12.50
C TYR A 292 -14.45 11.66 11.90
N ALA A 293 -15.04 10.48 11.93
CA ALA A 293 -14.38 9.32 11.39
C ALA A 293 -14.42 9.33 9.85
N SER A 294 -13.46 8.62 9.27
CA SER A 294 -13.12 8.74 7.87
C SER A 294 -14.19 8.17 6.95
N VAL A 295 -14.19 8.65 5.71
CA VAL A 295 -15.14 8.23 4.68
C VAL A 295 -14.42 7.82 3.41
N ASN A 296 -15.02 6.91 2.65
CA ASN A 296 -14.53 6.55 1.31
C ASN A 296 -15.01 7.58 0.29
N VAL A 297 -14.09 8.37 -0.25
CA VAL A 297 -14.34 9.37 -1.29
C VAL A 297 -14.51 8.73 -2.66
N GLY A 298 -13.95 7.54 -2.87
CA GLY A 298 -14.14 6.78 -4.10
C GLY A 298 -13.11 5.67 -4.32
N THR A 299 -13.39 4.82 -5.30
CA THR A 299 -12.50 3.74 -5.72
C THR A 299 -11.94 4.03 -7.11
N ARG A 300 -10.63 3.84 -7.29
CA ARG A 300 -9.94 4.00 -8.58
C ARG A 300 -9.41 2.68 -9.08
N SER A 301 -9.59 2.41 -10.36
CA SER A 301 -9.03 1.24 -11.04
C SER A 301 -7.51 1.22 -11.00
N ALA A 302 -6.92 0.05 -11.26
CA ALA A 302 -5.48 -0.06 -11.45
C ALA A 302 -5.00 0.82 -12.62
N GLY A 303 -3.75 1.28 -12.53
CA GLY A 303 -3.12 2.21 -13.46
C GLY A 303 -3.01 3.62 -12.89
N VAL A 304 -2.74 4.57 -13.78
CA VAL A 304 -2.76 6.00 -13.49
C VAL A 304 -4.20 6.50 -13.59
N SER A 305 -4.65 7.22 -12.57
CA SER A 305 -5.94 7.90 -12.55
C SER A 305 -5.76 9.35 -12.12
N GLU A 306 -6.48 10.25 -12.77
CA GLU A 306 -6.59 11.64 -12.34
C GLU A 306 -8.01 12.12 -12.59
N SER A 307 -8.64 12.72 -11.57
CA SER A 307 -10.05 13.07 -11.65
C SER A 307 -10.39 14.26 -10.77
N TRP A 308 -11.37 15.04 -11.24
CA TRP A 308 -12.01 16.08 -10.44
C TRP A 308 -13.04 15.49 -9.49
N TYR A 309 -12.93 15.87 -8.23
CA TYR A 309 -13.89 15.61 -7.16
C TYR A 309 -14.67 16.90 -6.94
N ARG A 310 -15.94 16.88 -7.35
CA ARG A 310 -16.85 18.02 -7.30
C ARG A 310 -17.86 17.77 -6.18
N PRO A 311 -18.03 18.67 -5.20
CA PRO A 311 -18.91 18.43 -4.05
C PRO A 311 -20.35 18.11 -4.44
N SER A 312 -20.87 18.73 -5.50
CA SER A 312 -22.21 18.45 -6.06
C SER A 312 -22.39 17.05 -6.65
N ALA A 313 -21.31 16.30 -6.90
CA ALA A 313 -21.33 14.93 -7.38
C ALA A 313 -20.95 13.90 -6.30
N LEU A 314 -20.74 14.36 -5.05
CA LEU A 314 -20.41 13.52 -3.90
C LEU A 314 -21.64 13.39 -3.00
N SER A 315 -21.69 12.32 -2.21
CA SER A 315 -22.71 12.19 -1.16
C SER A 315 -22.48 13.23 -0.06
N ASP A 316 -23.53 13.52 0.71
CA ASP A 316 -23.46 14.48 1.82
C ASP A 316 -22.41 14.08 2.87
N ASP A 317 -22.22 12.78 3.11
CA ASP A 317 -21.19 12.24 4.02
C ASP A 317 -19.76 12.60 3.62
N VAL A 318 -19.55 12.98 2.35
CA VAL A 318 -18.22 13.27 1.77
C VAL A 318 -18.11 14.74 1.37
N SER A 319 -19.16 15.35 0.83
CA SER A 319 -19.12 16.69 0.23
C SER A 319 -18.71 17.77 1.25
N TRP A 320 -19.10 17.64 2.52
CA TRP A 320 -18.74 18.58 3.58
C TRP A 320 -17.22 18.70 3.80
N LEU A 321 -16.43 17.64 3.54
CA LEU A 321 -14.96 17.69 3.60
C LEU A 321 -14.36 18.64 2.56
N PHE A 322 -15.14 19.04 1.55
CA PHE A 322 -14.70 19.98 0.52
C PHE A 322 -15.11 21.42 0.83
N GLN A 323 -15.83 21.64 1.94
CA GLN A 323 -16.24 22.96 2.40
C GLN A 323 -15.09 23.63 3.18
N LYS A 324 -14.60 24.76 2.67
CA LYS A 324 -13.41 25.45 3.20
C LYS A 324 -13.67 26.22 4.49
N ASP A 325 -14.92 26.60 4.74
CA ASP A 325 -15.28 27.40 5.93
C ASP A 325 -15.49 26.52 7.16
N TRP A 326 -15.74 25.22 6.95
CA TRP A 326 -15.84 24.23 8.03
C TRP A 326 -14.50 23.53 8.32
N ASN A 327 -13.65 23.39 7.30
CA ASN A 327 -12.40 22.64 7.38
C ASN A 327 -11.19 23.54 7.13
N ASP A 328 -10.27 23.61 8.09
CA ASP A 328 -8.97 24.25 7.86
C ASP A 328 -8.06 23.39 6.96
N ARG A 329 -8.18 22.07 7.11
CA ARG A 329 -7.46 21.06 6.33
C ARG A 329 -8.22 19.75 6.29
N VAL A 330 -8.00 18.99 5.22
CA VAL A 330 -8.51 17.63 5.03
C VAL A 330 -7.37 16.71 4.68
N LEU A 331 -7.43 15.51 5.24
CA LEU A 331 -6.45 14.45 5.04
C LEU A 331 -7.02 13.47 4.03
N PHE A 332 -6.24 13.11 3.03
CA PHE A 332 -6.57 12.07 2.06
C PHE A 332 -5.53 10.96 2.11
N ARG A 333 -5.98 9.72 1.95
CA ARG A 333 -5.11 8.57 1.79
C ARG A 333 -5.66 7.60 0.76
N ALA A 334 -4.77 7.05 -0.06
CA ALA A 334 -5.10 5.92 -0.91
C ALA A 334 -4.68 4.62 -0.21
N VAL A 335 -5.53 3.59 -0.22
CA VAL A 335 -5.22 2.26 0.31
C VAL A 335 -5.54 1.20 -0.73
N LEU A 336 -4.56 0.35 -1.00
CA LEU A 336 -4.68 -0.81 -1.88
C LEU A 336 -4.69 -2.09 -1.01
N PRO A 337 -5.84 -2.77 -0.86
CA PRO A 337 -5.89 -4.04 -0.16
C PRO A 337 -5.14 -5.10 -0.96
N MET A 338 -4.19 -5.77 -0.32
CA MET A 338 -3.32 -6.75 -0.97
C MET A 338 -3.71 -8.16 -0.53
N ALA A 339 -3.82 -9.12 -1.47
CA ALA A 339 -4.08 -10.51 -1.10
C ALA A 339 -2.91 -11.13 -0.31
N LYS A 340 -1.68 -10.73 -0.64
CA LYS A 340 -0.44 -11.16 0.03
C LYS A 340 0.35 -9.94 0.50
N GLY A 341 0.81 -9.98 1.74
CA GLY A 341 1.60 -8.94 2.37
C GLY A 341 0.78 -7.83 3.02
N PHE A 342 1.39 -6.70 3.37
CA PHE A 342 0.66 -5.56 3.92
C PHE A 342 -0.26 -4.96 2.86
N ASN A 343 -1.36 -4.37 3.29
CA ASN A 343 -2.03 -3.36 2.50
C ASN A 343 -1.01 -2.27 2.14
N ARG A 344 -1.14 -1.73 0.92
CA ARG A 344 -0.22 -0.70 0.42
C ARG A 344 -0.95 0.64 0.45
N GLY A 345 -0.51 1.55 1.30
CA GLY A 345 -1.11 2.89 1.42
C GLY A 345 -0.27 3.98 0.78
N SER A 346 -0.85 5.16 0.60
CA SER A 346 -0.12 6.40 0.30
C SER A 346 0.42 7.04 1.58
N GLU A 347 1.38 7.94 1.43
CA GLU A 347 1.59 9.00 2.42
C GLU A 347 0.31 9.82 2.58
N THR A 348 0.15 10.45 3.73
CA THR A 348 -1.02 11.27 4.03
C THR A 348 -0.96 12.56 3.22
N LEU A 349 -1.86 12.71 2.25
CA LEU A 349 -2.01 13.97 1.52
C LEU A 349 -2.78 14.96 2.39
N VAL A 350 -2.09 15.96 2.92
CA VAL A 350 -2.68 17.06 3.68
C VAL A 350 -3.05 18.20 2.73
N VAL A 351 -4.35 18.43 2.53
CA VAL A 351 -4.86 19.58 1.78
C VAL A 351 -5.22 20.67 2.78
N ASN A 352 -4.44 21.75 2.81
CA ASN A 352 -4.69 22.89 3.70
C ASN A 352 -5.52 23.94 2.96
N TYR A 353 -6.78 24.14 3.34
CA TYR A 353 -7.66 25.05 2.61
C TYR A 353 -7.29 26.53 2.78
N ARG A 354 -6.60 26.90 3.86
CA ARG A 354 -6.07 28.28 4.03
C ARG A 354 -4.93 28.59 3.07
N ASN A 355 -4.19 27.58 2.60
CA ASN A 355 -3.11 27.73 1.63
C ASN A 355 -3.09 26.56 0.63
N ILE A 356 -4.21 26.36 -0.07
CA ILE A 356 -4.40 25.17 -0.91
C ILE A 356 -3.42 25.10 -2.08
N ALA A 357 -2.96 26.26 -2.57
CA ALA A 357 -1.97 26.34 -3.64
C ALA A 357 -0.66 25.63 -3.26
N ALA A 358 -0.24 25.70 -1.98
CA ALA A 358 0.96 25.02 -1.50
C ALA A 358 0.79 23.49 -1.39
N SER A 359 -0.44 22.99 -1.31
CA SER A 359 -0.73 21.55 -1.35
C SER A 359 -0.69 20.97 -2.77
N VAL A 360 -0.67 21.81 -3.81
CA VAL A 360 -0.61 21.34 -5.21
C VAL A 360 0.80 20.88 -5.55
N SER A 361 0.92 19.67 -6.12
CA SER A 361 2.19 19.15 -6.60
C SER A 361 2.08 18.57 -8.01
N SER A 362 3.19 18.58 -8.74
CA SER A 362 3.27 17.97 -10.07
C SER A 362 3.16 16.45 -9.99
N ARG A 363 2.66 15.84 -11.06
CA ARG A 363 2.66 14.38 -11.21
C ARG A 363 4.10 13.84 -11.17
N PRO A 364 4.33 12.63 -10.61
CA PRO A 364 5.60 11.96 -10.82
C PRO A 364 5.81 11.69 -12.31
N LEU A 365 7.06 11.76 -12.78
CA LEU A 365 7.38 11.55 -14.19
C LEU A 365 6.94 10.15 -14.67
N PHE A 366 7.34 9.11 -13.92
CA PHE A 366 6.88 7.75 -14.11
C PHE A 366 6.60 7.12 -12.74
N PRO A 367 5.32 6.92 -12.36
CA PRO A 367 4.95 6.50 -11.00
C PRO A 367 5.30 5.04 -10.71
N ASP A 368 5.58 4.24 -11.73
CA ASP A 368 5.91 2.81 -11.65
C ASP A 368 7.43 2.55 -11.55
N VAL A 369 8.23 3.60 -11.48
CA VAL A 369 9.67 3.54 -11.24
C VAL A 369 9.91 3.90 -9.77
N GLU A 370 10.12 2.89 -8.92
CA GLU A 370 10.25 3.09 -7.47
C GLU A 370 11.71 3.33 -7.03
N ASP A 371 12.65 2.63 -7.66
CA ASP A 371 14.09 2.68 -7.36
C ASP A 371 14.74 4.01 -7.75
N GLU A 372 15.49 4.63 -6.82
CA GLU A 372 16.10 5.96 -7.02
C GLU A 372 17.15 6.00 -8.14
N GLU A 373 17.97 4.95 -8.28
CA GLU A 373 18.96 4.92 -9.36
C GLU A 373 18.28 4.90 -10.74
N THR A 374 17.23 4.07 -10.86
CA THR A 374 16.42 3.97 -12.06
C THR A 374 15.63 5.25 -12.32
N LYS A 375 15.07 5.90 -11.29
CA LYS A 375 14.40 7.21 -11.41
C LYS A 375 15.34 8.25 -12.02
N GLN A 376 16.58 8.33 -11.53
CA GLN A 376 17.58 9.27 -12.08
C GLN A 376 17.92 8.95 -13.53
N ALA A 377 18.13 7.67 -13.87
CA ALA A 377 18.43 7.26 -15.24
C ALA A 377 17.29 7.62 -16.19
N VAL A 378 16.07 7.22 -15.83
CA VAL A 378 14.89 7.47 -16.63
C VAL A 378 14.61 8.97 -16.76
N LYS A 379 14.79 9.75 -15.69
CA LYS A 379 14.68 11.22 -15.77
C LYS A 379 15.70 11.82 -16.73
N LEU A 380 16.98 11.47 -16.62
CA LEU A 380 18.03 11.94 -17.53
C LEU A 380 17.69 11.63 -19.00
N LEU A 381 17.26 10.41 -19.27
CA LEU A 381 16.91 9.97 -20.62
C LEU A 381 15.64 10.66 -21.14
N TYR A 382 14.68 10.95 -20.27
CA TYR A 382 13.47 11.70 -20.62
C TYR A 382 13.81 13.16 -20.96
N ASP A 383 14.58 13.83 -20.10
CA ASP A 383 15.00 15.22 -20.29
C ASP A 383 15.82 15.41 -21.57
N ARG A 384 16.57 14.38 -22.00
CA ARG A 384 17.29 14.34 -23.28
C ARG A 384 16.44 13.90 -24.49
N GLY A 385 15.14 13.66 -24.31
CA GLY A 385 14.24 13.23 -25.39
C GLY A 385 14.49 11.81 -25.90
N ILE A 386 15.24 10.98 -25.16
CA ILE A 386 15.59 9.60 -25.56
C ILE A 386 14.42 8.66 -25.30
N ILE A 387 13.72 8.86 -24.18
CA ILE A 387 12.54 8.09 -23.80
C ILE A 387 11.34 9.00 -23.54
N THR A 388 10.14 8.46 -23.71
CA THR A 388 8.87 9.16 -23.46
C THR A 388 7.96 8.42 -22.50
N GLY A 389 8.26 7.15 -22.19
CA GLY A 389 7.33 6.23 -21.51
C GLY A 389 6.18 5.77 -22.40
N TYR A 390 5.13 5.25 -21.77
CA TYR A 390 3.89 4.80 -22.40
C TYR A 390 2.78 5.85 -22.28
N ALA A 391 1.74 5.73 -23.11
CA ALA A 391 0.62 6.67 -23.14
C ALA A 391 -0.17 6.74 -21.82
N ASP A 392 -0.11 5.68 -21.01
CA ASP A 392 -0.70 5.62 -19.66
C ASP A 392 0.12 6.36 -18.59
N GLY A 393 1.25 6.98 -18.97
CA GLY A 393 2.14 7.69 -18.06
C GLY A 393 3.15 6.80 -17.31
N THR A 394 3.26 5.51 -17.65
CA THR A 394 4.21 4.57 -17.03
C THR A 394 5.49 4.40 -17.84
N PHE A 395 6.56 3.88 -17.22
CA PHE A 395 7.82 3.54 -17.90
C PHE A 395 8.00 2.03 -18.13
N ARG A 396 7.43 1.22 -17.25
CA ARG A 396 7.48 -0.25 -17.16
C ARG A 396 8.90 -0.79 -17.02
N PRO A 397 9.62 -0.46 -15.93
CA PRO A 397 11.05 -0.77 -15.78
C PRO A 397 11.36 -2.27 -15.76
N SER A 398 10.39 -3.10 -15.36
CA SER A 398 10.55 -4.56 -15.26
C SER A 398 10.21 -5.32 -16.54
N GLU A 399 9.59 -4.68 -17.53
CA GLU A 399 9.31 -5.33 -18.82
C GLU A 399 10.61 -5.63 -19.57
N LYS A 400 10.65 -6.77 -20.25
CA LYS A 400 11.80 -7.17 -21.08
C LYS A 400 11.89 -6.25 -22.30
N LEU A 401 13.12 -5.88 -22.66
CA LEU A 401 13.37 -4.91 -23.72
C LEU A 401 13.33 -5.59 -25.09
N LEU A 402 12.41 -5.16 -25.94
CA LEU A 402 12.37 -5.55 -27.35
C LEU A 402 13.50 -4.87 -28.13
N ARG A 403 14.04 -5.57 -29.14
CA ARG A 403 15.12 -5.04 -30.00
C ARG A 403 14.75 -3.73 -30.67
N ARG A 404 13.50 -3.57 -31.11
CA ARG A 404 13.01 -2.29 -31.65
C ARG A 404 13.02 -1.12 -30.65
N HIS A 405 12.71 -1.39 -29.38
CA HIS A 405 12.77 -0.36 -28.34
C HIS A 405 14.21 0.02 -28.01
N ALA A 406 15.14 -0.95 -28.01
CA ALA A 406 16.57 -0.68 -27.87
C ALA A 406 17.09 0.19 -29.02
N ALA A 407 16.74 -0.13 -30.27
CA ALA A 407 17.09 0.66 -31.44
C ALA A 407 16.60 2.11 -31.32
N SER A 408 15.33 2.32 -30.95
CA SER A 408 14.80 3.69 -30.77
C SER A 408 15.56 4.49 -29.71
N MET A 409 15.91 3.86 -28.58
CA MET A 409 16.68 4.52 -27.53
C MET A 409 18.10 4.86 -27.99
N LEU A 410 18.79 3.95 -28.68
CA LEU A 410 20.17 4.17 -29.16
C LEU A 410 20.23 5.24 -30.26
N VAL A 411 19.32 5.17 -31.24
CA VAL A 411 19.24 6.14 -32.33
C VAL A 411 19.05 7.55 -31.79
N ARG A 412 18.18 7.73 -30.79
CA ARG A 412 17.98 9.04 -30.15
C ARG A 412 19.17 9.45 -29.29
N ALA A 413 19.70 8.53 -28.47
CA ALA A 413 20.81 8.81 -27.55
C ALA A 413 22.09 9.26 -28.27
N PHE A 414 22.34 8.72 -29.46
CA PHE A 414 23.52 9.04 -30.27
C PHE A 414 23.19 9.93 -31.48
N SER A 415 21.95 10.41 -31.59
CA SER A 415 21.48 11.27 -32.70
C SER A 415 21.81 10.69 -34.09
N LEU A 416 21.66 9.37 -34.25
CA LEU A 416 22.00 8.66 -35.47
C LEU A 416 20.98 8.95 -36.57
N THR A 417 21.46 9.11 -37.80
CA THR A 417 20.62 9.25 -39.00
C THR A 417 20.85 8.07 -39.94
N LEU A 418 19.88 7.83 -40.83
CA LEU A 418 20.04 6.82 -41.88
C LEU A 418 21.01 7.38 -42.92
N PRO A 419 22.13 6.72 -43.21
CA PRO A 419 23.04 7.18 -44.26
C PRO A 419 22.32 7.26 -45.60
N GLU A 420 22.59 8.31 -46.37
CA GLU A 420 21.97 8.51 -47.67
C GLU A 420 22.21 7.31 -48.59
N GLY A 421 21.17 6.87 -49.30
CA GLY A 421 21.23 5.73 -50.20
C GLY A 421 21.34 4.35 -49.51
N TYR A 422 21.35 4.28 -48.18
CA TYR A 422 21.37 2.99 -47.48
C TYR A 422 20.10 2.20 -47.74
N LYS A 423 20.27 0.95 -48.20
CA LYS A 423 19.18 -0.01 -48.38
C LYS A 423 19.24 -1.06 -47.29
N VAL A 424 18.14 -1.21 -46.55
CA VAL A 424 17.99 -2.21 -45.50
C VAL A 424 18.23 -3.60 -46.09
N LYS A 425 19.10 -4.38 -45.45
CA LYS A 425 19.51 -5.72 -45.91
C LYS A 425 18.72 -6.83 -45.23
N ALA A 426 18.25 -6.59 -44.01
CA ALA A 426 17.45 -7.52 -43.25
C ALA A 426 16.13 -7.86 -43.96
N THR A 427 15.77 -9.14 -43.92
CA THR A 427 14.62 -9.67 -44.66
C THR A 427 13.33 -9.72 -43.85
N ASP A 428 13.39 -9.37 -42.57
CA ASP A 428 12.29 -9.49 -41.60
C ASP A 428 11.68 -8.15 -41.19
N MET A 429 11.92 -7.08 -41.97
CA MET A 429 11.27 -5.77 -41.84
C MET A 429 11.10 -5.10 -43.21
N LYS A 430 10.04 -4.29 -43.34
CA LYS A 430 9.77 -3.45 -44.52
C LYS A 430 9.28 -2.07 -44.13
N GLU A 431 9.34 -1.12 -45.06
CA GLU A 431 8.84 0.24 -44.84
C GLU A 431 7.36 0.23 -44.45
N GLY A 432 7.00 1.05 -43.46
CA GLY A 432 5.67 1.07 -42.83
C GLY A 432 5.53 0.15 -41.61
N ASP A 433 6.42 -0.82 -41.40
CA ASP A 433 6.41 -1.62 -40.16
C ASP A 433 6.72 -0.75 -38.93
N ILE A 434 6.12 -1.09 -37.79
CA ILE A 434 6.35 -0.38 -36.53
C ILE A 434 7.83 -0.41 -36.16
N GLY A 435 8.43 0.78 -36.04
CA GLY A 435 9.84 0.96 -35.70
C GLY A 435 10.81 0.76 -36.86
N TYR A 436 10.33 0.67 -38.12
CA TYR A 436 11.18 0.47 -39.30
C TYR A 436 12.30 1.51 -39.39
N LYS A 437 12.00 2.79 -39.20
CA LYS A 437 12.98 3.87 -39.31
C LYS A 437 14.16 3.67 -38.36
N GLU A 438 13.89 3.49 -37.08
CA GLU A 438 14.94 3.31 -36.06
C GLU A 438 15.71 2.01 -36.25
N MET A 439 15.05 0.95 -36.70
CA MET A 439 15.69 -0.33 -36.99
C MET A 439 16.59 -0.27 -38.22
N ALA A 440 16.18 0.43 -39.27
CA ALA A 440 17.00 0.67 -40.46
C ALA A 440 18.28 1.44 -40.11
N ILE A 441 18.16 2.49 -39.27
CA ILE A 441 19.32 3.24 -38.76
C ILE A 441 20.22 2.32 -37.94
N ALA A 442 19.66 1.55 -37.01
CA ALA A 442 20.44 0.62 -36.19
C ALA A 442 21.16 -0.45 -37.04
N GLU A 443 20.58 -0.92 -38.14
CA GLU A 443 21.25 -1.81 -39.10
C GLU A 443 22.39 -1.10 -39.83
N ALA A 444 22.14 0.10 -40.35
CA ALA A 444 23.11 0.87 -41.12
C ALA A 444 24.38 1.20 -40.33
N HIS A 445 24.24 1.44 -39.03
CA HIS A 445 25.34 1.67 -38.09
C HIS A 445 25.92 0.37 -37.49
N GLY A 446 25.51 -0.80 -37.98
CA GLY A 446 26.03 -2.09 -37.53
C GLY A 446 25.67 -2.45 -36.07
N LEU A 447 24.71 -1.75 -35.48
CA LEU A 447 24.26 -2.00 -34.11
C LEU A 447 23.42 -3.27 -34.02
N LEU A 448 22.52 -3.49 -34.98
CA LEU A 448 21.66 -4.68 -35.07
C LEU A 448 21.71 -5.28 -36.49
N GLY A 449 21.08 -6.44 -36.70
CA GLY A 449 20.95 -7.05 -38.03
C GLY A 449 22.05 -8.05 -38.42
N GLN A 450 23.02 -8.33 -37.54
CA GLN A 450 24.04 -9.34 -37.83
C GLN A 450 23.38 -10.71 -38.09
N GLY A 451 23.75 -11.35 -39.20
CA GLY A 451 23.10 -12.59 -39.65
C GLY A 451 21.85 -12.38 -40.53
N GLY A 452 21.61 -11.15 -41.03
CA GLY A 452 20.60 -10.87 -42.05
C GLY A 452 19.16 -10.71 -41.53
N LYS A 453 18.98 -10.62 -40.21
CA LYS A 453 17.67 -10.40 -39.58
C LYS A 453 17.78 -9.43 -38.40
N LEU A 454 16.82 -8.52 -38.29
CA LEU A 454 16.76 -7.48 -37.26
C LEU A 454 16.03 -7.94 -36.00
N ARG A 455 15.02 -8.79 -36.17
CA ARG A 455 14.19 -9.43 -35.14
C ARG A 455 13.55 -8.41 -34.19
N PRO A 456 12.78 -7.44 -34.71
CA PRO A 456 12.31 -6.28 -33.94
C PRO A 456 11.47 -6.64 -32.70
N ASN A 457 10.80 -7.79 -32.75
CA ASN A 457 9.86 -8.26 -31.74
C ASN A 457 10.48 -9.30 -30.79
N GLU A 458 11.76 -9.63 -30.94
CA GLU A 458 12.48 -10.46 -29.97
C GLU A 458 13.01 -9.61 -28.82
N TYR A 459 13.09 -10.23 -27.63
CA TYR A 459 13.73 -9.61 -26.47
C TYR A 459 15.26 -9.67 -26.59
N MET A 460 15.93 -8.67 -26.03
CA MET A 460 17.40 -8.57 -26.04
C MET A 460 18.00 -9.19 -24.78
N THR A 461 19.06 -9.98 -24.93
CA THR A 461 19.84 -10.48 -23.79
C THR A 461 20.85 -9.44 -23.29
N ARG A 462 21.32 -9.60 -22.05
CA ARG A 462 22.36 -8.73 -21.48
C ARG A 462 23.67 -8.79 -22.27
N ALA A 463 24.06 -9.95 -22.79
CA ALA A 463 25.23 -10.08 -23.67
C ALA A 463 25.05 -9.33 -25.00
N GLN A 464 23.87 -9.44 -25.63
CA GLN A 464 23.58 -8.68 -26.86
C GLN A 464 23.61 -7.18 -26.61
N MET A 465 23.06 -6.71 -25.49
CA MET A 465 23.15 -5.30 -25.09
C MET A 465 24.61 -4.85 -24.95
N ALA A 466 25.48 -5.65 -24.31
CA ALA A 466 26.89 -5.31 -24.14
C ALA A 466 27.59 -5.11 -25.49
N VAL A 467 27.34 -6.02 -26.44
CA VAL A 467 27.90 -5.93 -27.79
C VAL A 467 27.41 -4.69 -28.53
N VAL A 468 26.11 -4.40 -28.44
CA VAL A 468 25.53 -3.23 -29.09
C VAL A 468 26.11 -1.93 -28.54
N LEU A 469 26.22 -1.80 -27.20
CA LEU A 469 26.81 -0.60 -26.58
C LEU A 469 28.31 -0.47 -26.87
N ALA A 470 29.06 -1.57 -26.84
CA ALA A 470 30.49 -1.55 -27.16
C ALA A 470 30.75 -1.09 -28.61
N ARG A 471 29.91 -1.52 -29.56
CA ARG A 471 29.96 -1.04 -30.96
C ARG A 471 29.53 0.41 -31.10
N ALA A 472 28.42 0.80 -30.48
CA ALA A 472 27.92 2.17 -30.55
C ALA A 472 28.86 3.21 -29.92
N CYS A 473 29.76 2.76 -29.04
CA CYS A 473 30.63 3.62 -28.24
C CYS A 473 32.11 3.24 -28.40
N SER A 474 32.52 2.68 -29.55
CA SER A 474 33.91 2.28 -29.80
C SER A 474 34.90 3.43 -29.60
N ASP A 475 34.46 4.66 -29.90
CA ASP A 475 35.29 5.87 -29.84
C ASP A 475 35.22 6.54 -28.46
N ILE A 476 34.32 6.07 -27.58
CA ILE A 476 34.10 6.62 -26.23
C ILE A 476 34.69 5.66 -25.18
N TYR A 477 34.55 4.35 -25.38
CA TYR A 477 34.99 3.35 -24.43
C TYR A 477 36.48 3.04 -24.58
N LYS A 478 37.18 3.08 -23.45
CA LYS A 478 38.57 2.64 -23.38
C LYS A 478 38.63 1.11 -23.42
N GLN A 479 39.66 0.58 -24.08
CA GLN A 479 39.96 -0.85 -24.02
C GLN A 479 40.45 -1.23 -22.63
N PRO A 480 40.10 -2.44 -22.13
CA PRO A 480 40.46 -2.85 -20.79
C PRO A 480 41.96 -3.09 -20.63
N GLU A 481 42.61 -2.34 -19.74
CA GLU A 481 44.00 -2.58 -19.32
C GLU A 481 44.09 -3.76 -18.34
N VAL A 482 43.04 -3.96 -17.54
CA VAL A 482 42.93 -5.05 -16.58
C VAL A 482 41.57 -5.73 -16.75
N LEU A 483 41.58 -7.04 -16.95
CA LEU A 483 40.37 -7.84 -17.06
C LEU A 483 39.81 -8.15 -15.67
N ARG A 484 38.53 -7.81 -15.47
CA ARG A 484 37.76 -8.22 -14.28
C ARG A 484 37.05 -9.55 -14.54
N PRO A 485 37.33 -10.64 -13.79
CA PRO A 485 36.58 -11.88 -13.96
C PRO A 485 35.14 -11.72 -13.47
N PHE A 486 34.19 -12.34 -14.18
CA PHE A 486 32.81 -12.53 -13.74
C PHE A 486 32.56 -14.00 -13.45
N ARG A 487 31.79 -14.31 -12.40
CA ARG A 487 31.54 -15.70 -11.98
C ARG A 487 30.83 -16.55 -13.03
N ASP A 488 30.13 -15.93 -13.97
CA ASP A 488 29.28 -16.58 -14.98
C ASP A 488 29.61 -16.19 -16.42
N VAL A 489 30.78 -15.58 -16.66
CA VAL A 489 31.25 -15.24 -18.01
C VAL A 489 32.65 -15.83 -18.21
N PRO A 490 32.78 -17.06 -18.74
CA PRO A 490 34.09 -17.63 -19.03
C PRO A 490 34.78 -16.87 -20.18
N PRO A 491 36.12 -16.88 -20.26
CA PRO A 491 36.87 -16.26 -21.38
C PRO A 491 36.45 -16.73 -22.78
N SER A 492 35.89 -17.94 -22.89
CA SER A 492 35.36 -18.50 -24.14
C SER A 492 33.95 -18.00 -24.51
N PHE A 493 33.31 -17.20 -23.66
CA PHE A 493 31.98 -16.67 -23.95
C PHE A 493 32.04 -15.69 -25.13
N TRP A 494 31.11 -15.83 -26.08
CA TRP A 494 31.17 -15.12 -27.37
C TRP A 494 31.18 -13.58 -27.28
N ALA A 495 30.65 -13.01 -26.18
CA ALA A 495 30.65 -11.57 -25.91
C ALA A 495 31.62 -11.18 -24.78
N TYR A 496 32.61 -12.03 -24.46
CA TYR A 496 33.53 -11.83 -23.34
C TYR A 496 34.19 -10.45 -23.43
N ASN A 497 34.80 -10.12 -24.56
CA ASN A 497 35.54 -8.87 -24.74
C ASN A 497 34.66 -7.64 -24.53
N GLU A 498 33.45 -7.61 -25.10
CA GLU A 498 32.52 -6.48 -24.96
C GLU A 498 32.00 -6.34 -23.53
N ILE A 499 31.77 -7.45 -22.82
CA ILE A 499 31.42 -7.43 -21.40
C ILE A 499 32.58 -6.84 -20.57
N GLN A 500 33.83 -7.24 -20.86
CA GLN A 500 35.02 -6.68 -20.21
C GLN A 500 35.19 -5.19 -20.48
N THR A 501 34.94 -4.75 -21.72
CA THR A 501 34.95 -3.32 -22.08
C THR A 501 33.91 -2.54 -21.29
N LEU A 502 32.67 -3.03 -21.18
CA LEU A 502 31.65 -2.38 -20.35
C LEU A 502 32.07 -2.34 -18.87
N ALA A 503 32.71 -3.39 -18.36
CA ALA A 503 33.14 -3.47 -16.96
C ALA A 503 34.24 -2.45 -16.65
N PHE A 504 35.26 -2.39 -17.52
CA PHE A 504 36.39 -1.46 -17.40
C PHE A 504 35.94 0.00 -17.45
N ASN A 505 34.94 0.31 -18.27
CA ASN A 505 34.37 1.65 -18.37
C ASN A 505 33.33 1.95 -17.27
N GLY A 506 33.10 1.05 -16.30
CA GLY A 506 32.13 1.25 -15.21
C GLY A 506 30.66 1.24 -15.65
N ILE A 507 30.38 0.76 -16.87
CA ILE A 507 29.03 0.68 -17.44
C ILE A 507 28.24 -0.48 -16.80
N THR A 508 28.92 -1.62 -16.58
CA THR A 508 28.39 -2.73 -15.77
C THR A 508 29.11 -2.82 -14.43
N VAL A 509 28.34 -2.97 -13.35
CA VAL A 509 28.88 -3.12 -11.98
C VAL A 509 28.53 -4.48 -11.34
N ALA A 510 27.53 -5.18 -11.88
CA ALA A 510 26.97 -6.41 -11.32
C ALA A 510 27.83 -7.66 -11.61
N ASP A 511 28.01 -8.50 -10.60
CA ASP A 511 28.59 -9.85 -10.69
C ASP A 511 27.74 -10.81 -9.83
N PRO A 512 27.14 -11.89 -10.38
CA PRO A 512 27.25 -12.39 -11.76
C PRO A 512 26.67 -11.42 -12.81
N PHE A 513 27.23 -11.44 -14.03
CA PHE A 513 26.81 -10.57 -15.14
C PHE A 513 25.48 -11.01 -15.74
N ARG A 514 25.15 -12.30 -15.73
CA ARG A 514 23.95 -12.94 -16.28
C ARG A 514 23.77 -12.74 -17.79
N PRO A 515 24.72 -13.17 -18.62
CA PRO A 515 24.78 -12.78 -20.03
C PRO A 515 23.59 -13.27 -20.87
N ASN A 516 23.01 -14.42 -20.51
CA ASN A 516 21.90 -15.03 -21.25
C ASN A 516 20.52 -14.57 -20.77
N GLU A 517 20.43 -13.81 -19.67
CA GLU A 517 19.15 -13.27 -19.22
C GLU A 517 18.67 -12.12 -20.10
N MET A 518 17.35 -12.04 -20.30
CA MET A 518 16.72 -10.92 -21.01
C MET A 518 16.82 -9.65 -20.18
N ILE A 519 17.33 -8.59 -20.78
CA ILE A 519 17.46 -7.28 -20.14
C ILE A 519 16.10 -6.61 -20.00
N THR A 520 15.89 -5.92 -18.87
CA THR A 520 14.67 -5.11 -18.68
C THR A 520 14.87 -3.68 -19.19
N ARG A 521 13.76 -2.97 -19.44
CA ARG A 521 13.77 -1.54 -19.81
C ARG A 521 14.51 -0.67 -18.78
N GLY A 522 14.28 -0.92 -17.49
CA GLY A 522 14.97 -0.21 -16.40
C GLY A 522 16.47 -0.49 -16.38
N GLN A 523 16.88 -1.75 -16.56
CA GLN A 523 18.29 -2.09 -16.65
C GLN A 523 18.97 -1.40 -17.84
N PHE A 524 18.35 -1.42 -19.01
CA PHE A 524 18.89 -0.74 -20.19
C PHE A 524 19.01 0.78 -20.00
N ALA A 525 18.02 1.40 -19.32
CA ALA A 525 18.10 2.81 -18.96
C ALA A 525 19.30 3.12 -18.06
N LEU A 526 19.59 2.27 -17.08
CA LEU A 526 20.77 2.40 -16.21
C LEU A 526 22.08 2.30 -17.00
N PHE A 527 22.20 1.33 -17.91
CA PHE A 527 23.37 1.21 -18.78
C PHE A 527 23.54 2.47 -19.64
N LEU A 528 22.46 2.92 -20.29
CA LEU A 528 22.51 4.07 -21.17
C LEU A 528 22.81 5.37 -20.40
N LYS A 529 22.29 5.54 -19.18
CA LYS A 529 22.67 6.65 -18.29
C LYS A 529 24.19 6.69 -18.08
N ARG A 530 24.78 5.58 -17.65
CA ARG A 530 26.23 5.49 -17.39
C ARG A 530 27.06 5.72 -18.65
N THR A 531 26.58 5.23 -19.80
CA THR A 531 27.21 5.49 -21.10
C THR A 531 27.22 6.98 -21.43
N LEU A 532 26.09 7.66 -21.24
CA LEU A 532 25.91 9.08 -21.53
C LEU A 532 26.63 10.01 -20.56
N GLU A 533 27.00 9.53 -19.38
CA GLU A 533 27.86 10.24 -18.40
C GLU A 533 29.35 10.12 -18.73
N LYS A 534 29.73 9.20 -19.63
CA LYS A 534 31.11 9.06 -20.13
C LYS A 534 31.38 9.87 -21.40
N LYS A 535 30.32 10.21 -22.14
CA LYS A 535 30.36 11.11 -23.29
C LYS A 535 30.37 12.56 -22.80
#